data_AF-A0A962ATS0-F1
#
_entry.id   AF-A0A962ATS0-F1
#
_cell.length_a   1.000
_cell.length_b   1.000
_cell.length_c   1.000
_cell.angle_alpha   90.00
_cell.angle_beta   90.00
_cell.angle_gamma   90.00
#
_symmetry.space_group_name_H-M   'P 1'
#
loop_
_entity.id
_entity.type
_entity.pdbx_description
1 polymer ?
#
loop_
_entity_poly.entity_id
_entity_poly.type
_entity_poly.pdbx_seq_one_letter_code
_entity_poly.pdbx_strand_id
1 'polypeptide(L)'
;LYLLPIGAAAGAIAIIVLAVFSKSPSVHSGDPEVSLMARAAFGLALLVWPALGALIVREKPKWAIGLAVIVIVSELFAGVPLALVATALGALVFAAAMVDKQSAARWTAITGAALFLIAPVVALIAYATIKMTPASPILSTLVWGAYLVHDGVHALVGHGFDAARLGVAMGYLPPATPRSLLFETWFELGFVGVVAAALLWAQVVRRAGRSGSTLAPFLLAGLASAYIMSAFGLGVAPVWWVTLLALAGLAFALLQHGHGRAQRPGVSDLPPGE
;
A
#
# COMPACT_ATOMS: atom_id res chain seq x y z
N LEU A 1 15.99 11.77 17.67
CA LEU A 1 15.15 12.70 16.88
C LEU A 1 13.86 11.98 16.41
N TYR A 2 12.72 12.67 16.39
CA TYR A 2 11.41 12.14 15.95
C TYR A 2 11.10 12.54 14.50
N LEU A 3 12.10 12.49 13.61
CA LEU A 3 11.98 13.02 12.25
C LEU A 3 10.78 12.47 11.49
N LEU A 4 10.52 11.16 11.62
CA LEU A 4 9.47 10.51 10.85
C LEU A 4 8.05 10.86 11.35
N PRO A 5 7.73 10.79 12.66
CA PRO A 5 6.47 11.32 13.18
C PRO A 5 6.25 12.81 12.92
N ILE A 6 7.30 13.63 13.07
CA ILE A 6 7.22 15.08 12.83
C ILE A 6 6.95 15.35 11.34
N GLY A 7 7.66 14.66 10.45
CA GLY A 7 7.47 14.78 9.00
C GLY A 7 6.06 14.36 8.57
N ALA A 8 5.54 13.26 9.10
CA ALA A 8 4.18 12.81 8.83
C ALA A 8 3.12 13.82 9.33
N ALA A 9 3.29 14.36 10.55
CA ALA A 9 2.39 15.39 11.07
C ALA A 9 2.45 16.70 10.24
N ALA A 10 3.65 17.15 9.89
CA ALA A 10 3.83 18.34 9.05
C ALA A 10 3.21 18.14 7.65
N GLY A 11 3.39 16.96 7.05
CA GLY A 11 2.74 16.59 5.79
C GLY A 11 1.21 16.60 5.89
N ALA A 12 0.65 16.01 6.94
CA ALA A 12 -0.80 16.00 7.18
C ALA A 12 -1.37 17.43 7.30
N ILE A 13 -0.69 18.30 8.05
CA ILE A 13 -1.07 19.72 8.18
C ILE A 13 -0.97 20.43 6.82
N ALA A 14 0.11 20.20 6.06
CA ALA A 14 0.28 20.81 4.75
C ALA A 14 -0.83 20.40 3.77
N ILE A 15 -1.26 19.14 3.78
CA ILE A 15 -2.41 18.68 2.98
C ILE A 15 -3.67 19.43 3.39
N ILE A 16 -3.98 19.54 4.69
CA ILE A 16 -5.18 20.25 5.18
C ILE A 16 -5.15 21.72 4.76
N VAL A 17 -4.01 22.40 4.92
CA VAL A 17 -3.84 23.80 4.51
C VAL A 17 -4.04 23.95 3.01
N LEU A 18 -3.41 23.10 2.20
CA LEU A 18 -3.57 23.14 0.74
C LEU A 18 -5.01 22.85 0.32
N ALA A 19 -5.71 21.93 0.98
CA ALA A 19 -7.11 21.62 0.72
C ALA A 19 -8.02 22.83 0.92
N VAL A 20 -7.79 23.58 2.00
CA VAL A 20 -8.65 24.70 2.40
C VAL A 20 -8.37 25.95 1.58
N PHE A 21 -7.11 26.21 1.25
CA PHE A 21 -6.70 27.49 0.66
C PHE A 21 -6.42 27.43 -0.84
N SER A 22 -6.13 26.26 -1.41
CA SER A 22 -5.97 26.14 -2.85
C SER A 22 -7.33 26.09 -3.54
N LYS A 23 -7.45 26.76 -4.69
CA LYS A 23 -8.61 26.62 -5.60
C LYS A 23 -8.24 25.91 -6.90
N SER A 24 -6.99 25.44 -7.03
CA SER A 24 -6.51 24.89 -8.28
C SER A 24 -7.12 23.50 -8.54
N PRO A 25 -7.70 23.24 -9.73
CA PRO A 25 -8.16 21.92 -10.12
C PRO A 25 -7.05 20.85 -10.09
N SER A 26 -5.80 21.25 -10.36
CA SER A 26 -4.64 20.34 -10.31
C SER A 26 -4.28 19.87 -8.90
N VAL A 27 -4.74 20.57 -7.87
CA VAL A 27 -4.56 20.15 -6.46
C VAL A 27 -5.68 19.20 -6.04
N HIS A 28 -6.89 19.38 -6.57
CA HIS A 28 -8.08 18.62 -6.17
C HIS A 28 -8.36 17.39 -7.04
N SER A 29 -7.57 17.12 -8.07
CA SER A 29 -7.75 15.87 -8.81
C SER A 29 -7.40 14.68 -7.92
N GLY A 30 -8.27 13.68 -7.88
CA GLY A 30 -8.00 12.42 -7.18
C GLY A 30 -7.00 11.51 -7.90
N ASP A 31 -6.57 11.92 -9.10
CA ASP A 31 -5.57 11.20 -9.91
C ASP A 31 -4.15 11.51 -9.41
N PRO A 32 -3.43 10.52 -8.86
CA PRO A 32 -2.06 10.70 -8.38
C PRO A 32 -1.06 11.04 -9.48
N GLU A 33 -1.36 10.85 -10.76
CA GLU A 33 -0.43 11.28 -11.82
C GLU A 33 -0.44 12.78 -12.07
N VAL A 34 -1.54 13.45 -11.71
CA VAL A 34 -1.73 14.88 -11.93
C VAL A 34 -1.63 15.66 -10.62
N SER A 35 -2.17 15.12 -9.52
CA SER A 35 -2.25 15.82 -8.24
C SER A 35 -1.12 15.47 -7.29
N LEU A 36 -0.38 16.51 -6.89
CA LEU A 36 0.56 16.45 -5.78
C LEU A 36 -0.12 16.05 -4.47
N MET A 37 -1.36 16.50 -4.25
CA MET A 37 -2.12 16.23 -3.04
C MET A 37 -2.46 14.74 -2.93
N ALA A 38 -2.86 14.11 -4.05
CA ALA A 38 -3.11 12.69 -4.11
C ALA A 38 -1.84 11.88 -3.83
N ARG A 39 -0.69 12.24 -4.44
CA ARG A 39 0.61 11.62 -4.14
C ARG A 39 1.00 11.76 -2.66
N ALA A 40 0.78 12.95 -2.08
CA ALA A 40 1.06 13.22 -0.68
C ALA A 40 0.16 12.38 0.26
N ALA A 41 -1.13 12.23 -0.08
CA ALA A 41 -2.06 11.39 0.69
C ALA A 41 -1.63 9.90 0.67
N PHE A 42 -1.25 9.35 -0.50
CA PHE A 42 -0.69 8.00 -0.59
C PHE A 42 0.60 7.85 0.21
N GLY A 43 1.47 8.87 0.17
CA GLY A 43 2.68 8.92 1.00
C GLY A 43 2.38 8.89 2.50
N LEU A 44 1.39 9.64 2.98
CA LEU A 44 0.98 9.62 4.38
C LEU A 44 0.35 8.28 4.78
N ALA A 45 -0.56 7.74 3.97
CA ALA A 45 -1.19 6.44 4.19
C ALA A 45 -0.16 5.30 4.33
N LEU A 46 0.98 5.42 3.66
CA LEU A 46 2.08 4.48 3.75
C LEU A 46 3.01 4.75 4.96
N LEU A 47 3.43 6.00 5.15
CA LEU A 47 4.44 6.37 6.14
C LEU A 47 3.89 6.53 7.56
N VAL A 48 2.57 6.61 7.74
CA VAL A 48 1.94 6.68 9.06
C VAL A 48 2.27 5.43 9.90
N TRP A 49 2.35 4.25 9.30
CA TRP A 49 2.61 3.00 10.03
C TRP A 49 3.98 2.94 10.73
N PRO A 50 5.11 3.21 10.03
CA PRO A 50 6.38 3.34 10.72
C PRO A 50 6.39 4.55 11.67
N ALA A 51 5.64 5.63 11.39
CA ALA A 51 5.57 6.79 12.30
C ALA A 51 4.93 6.44 13.64
N LEU A 52 3.80 5.73 13.60
CA LEU A 52 3.10 5.24 14.77
C LEU A 52 3.98 4.25 15.53
N GLY A 53 4.61 3.31 14.81
CA GLY A 53 5.60 2.39 15.40
C GLY A 53 6.71 3.15 16.13
N ALA A 54 7.28 4.20 15.53
CA ALA A 54 8.32 5.01 16.16
C ALA A 54 7.89 5.66 17.48
N LEU A 55 6.64 6.12 17.56
CA LEU A 55 6.08 6.75 18.76
C LEU A 55 5.78 5.73 19.85
N ILE A 56 5.20 4.58 19.49
CA ILE A 56 4.85 3.53 20.44
C ILE A 56 6.10 2.91 21.08
N VAL A 57 7.14 2.69 20.29
CA VAL A 57 8.42 2.14 20.76
C VAL A 57 9.13 3.08 21.74
N ARG A 58 8.81 4.38 21.68
CA ARG A 58 9.32 5.41 22.59
C ARG A 58 8.33 5.75 23.71
N GLU A 59 7.34 4.89 23.94
CA GLU A 59 6.33 5.03 25.00
C GLU A 59 5.54 6.34 24.92
N LYS A 60 5.21 6.78 23.70
CA LYS A 60 4.40 7.98 23.42
C LYS A 60 3.04 7.65 22.79
N PRO A 61 2.16 6.87 23.46
CA PRO A 61 0.89 6.43 22.88
C PRO A 61 -0.07 7.59 22.59
N LYS A 62 -0.10 8.62 23.44
CA LYS A 62 -0.94 9.81 23.22
C LYS A 62 -0.60 10.54 21.91
N TRP A 63 0.69 10.65 21.59
CA TRP A 63 1.15 11.25 20.34
C TRP A 63 0.87 10.36 19.13
N ALA A 64 0.93 9.04 19.29
CA ALA A 64 0.56 8.11 18.23
C ALA A 64 -0.93 8.25 17.87
N ILE A 65 -1.81 8.33 18.86
CA ILE A 65 -3.25 8.58 18.63
C ILE A 65 -3.44 9.92 17.91
N GLY A 66 -2.81 10.99 18.38
CA GLY A 66 -2.88 12.31 17.73
C GLY A 66 -2.42 12.28 16.27
N LEU A 67 -1.33 11.56 15.99
CA LEU A 67 -0.81 11.39 14.63
C LEU A 67 -1.76 10.58 13.74
N ALA A 68 -2.35 9.51 14.26
CA ALA A 68 -3.33 8.72 13.49
C ALA A 68 -4.56 9.57 13.12
N VAL A 69 -5.08 10.34 14.07
CA VAL A 69 -6.24 11.21 13.84
C VAL A 69 -5.94 12.28 12.79
N ILE A 70 -4.80 12.99 12.90
CA ILE A 70 -4.48 14.04 11.92
C ILE A 70 -4.24 13.50 10.52
N VAL A 71 -3.68 12.30 10.38
CA VAL A 71 -3.51 11.63 9.07
C VAL A 71 -4.87 11.30 8.47
N ILE A 72 -5.78 10.68 9.21
CA ILE A 72 -7.14 10.38 8.73
C ILE A 72 -7.87 11.65 8.30
N VAL A 73 -7.79 12.71 9.11
CA VAL A 73 -8.38 14.01 8.76
C VAL A 73 -7.73 14.53 7.47
N SER A 74 -6.41 14.48 7.33
CA SER A 74 -5.73 14.95 6.12
C SER A 74 -6.14 14.16 4.87
N GLU A 75 -6.34 12.85 4.96
CA GLU A 75 -6.80 12.00 3.85
C GLU A 75 -8.23 12.35 3.43
N LEU A 76 -9.12 12.66 4.40
CA LEU A 76 -10.47 13.14 4.12
C LEU A 76 -10.44 14.48 3.37
N PHE A 77 -9.57 15.41 3.79
CA PHE A 77 -9.37 16.69 3.09
C PHE A 77 -8.72 16.52 1.71
N ALA A 78 -7.86 15.52 1.54
CA ALA A 78 -7.26 15.18 0.25
C ALA A 78 -8.26 14.64 -0.78
N GLY A 79 -9.42 14.14 -0.33
CA GLY A 79 -10.44 13.63 -1.23
C GLY A 79 -9.94 12.44 -2.07
N VAL A 80 -9.06 11.61 -1.52
CA VAL A 80 -8.49 10.42 -2.18
C VAL A 80 -9.02 9.16 -1.50
N PRO A 81 -10.15 8.59 -1.98
CA PRO A 81 -10.81 7.48 -1.28
C PRO A 81 -9.93 6.25 -1.14
N LEU A 82 -9.07 5.97 -2.11
CA LEU A 82 -8.20 4.79 -2.08
C LEU A 82 -7.16 4.87 -0.94
N ALA A 83 -6.60 6.05 -0.68
CA ALA A 83 -5.67 6.24 0.44
C ALA A 83 -6.38 5.98 1.78
N LEU A 84 -7.59 6.55 1.94
CA LEU A 84 -8.40 6.35 3.15
C LEU A 84 -8.80 4.89 3.36
N VAL A 85 -9.22 4.19 2.29
CA VAL A 85 -9.55 2.75 2.34
C VAL A 85 -8.31 1.93 2.69
N ALA A 86 -7.15 2.25 2.13
CA ALA A 86 -5.91 1.58 2.45
C ALA A 86 -5.52 1.77 3.92
N THR A 87 -5.60 3.00 4.44
CA THR A 87 -5.35 3.31 5.86
C THR A 87 -6.35 2.59 6.78
N ALA A 88 -7.63 2.56 6.43
CA ALA A 88 -8.65 1.84 7.19
C ALA A 88 -8.42 0.32 7.21
N LEU A 89 -8.14 -0.30 6.06
CA LEU A 89 -7.83 -1.73 5.99
C LEU A 89 -6.51 -2.07 6.69
N GLY A 90 -5.51 -1.20 6.60
CA GLY A 90 -4.28 -1.28 7.38
C GLY A 90 -4.57 -1.25 8.88
N ALA A 91 -5.47 -0.39 9.34
CA ALA A 91 -5.87 -0.29 10.75
C ALA A 91 -6.60 -1.57 11.23
N LEU A 92 -7.41 -2.19 10.38
CA LEU A 92 -8.02 -3.48 10.69
C LEU A 92 -6.98 -4.59 10.83
N VAL A 93 -5.99 -4.64 9.92
CA VAL A 93 -4.87 -5.59 10.02
C VAL A 93 -4.02 -5.32 11.26
N PHE A 94 -3.78 -4.05 11.60
CA PHE A 94 -3.13 -3.65 12.84
C PHE A 94 -3.87 -4.21 14.06
N ALA A 95 -5.19 -3.96 14.15
CA ALA A 95 -6.03 -4.42 15.25
C ALA A 95 -6.04 -5.96 15.36
N ALA A 96 -6.16 -6.66 14.22
CA ALA A 96 -6.08 -8.13 14.20
C ALA A 96 -4.72 -8.64 14.68
N ALA A 97 -3.63 -7.99 14.26
CA ALA A 97 -2.28 -8.36 14.66
C ALA A 97 -1.96 -8.07 16.13
N MET A 98 -2.65 -7.11 16.75
CA MET A 98 -2.57 -6.87 18.19
C MET A 98 -3.20 -8.01 19.01
N VAL A 99 -4.16 -8.75 18.45
CA VAL A 99 -4.76 -9.94 19.08
C VAL A 99 -3.87 -11.17 18.85
N ASP A 100 -3.57 -11.47 17.59
CA ASP A 100 -2.71 -12.59 17.20
C ASP A 100 -1.97 -12.23 15.90
N LYS A 101 -0.69 -11.85 16.04
CA LYS A 101 0.16 -11.47 14.90
C LYS A 101 0.41 -12.63 13.92
N GLN A 102 0.43 -13.88 14.39
CA GLN A 102 0.67 -15.05 13.54
C GLN A 102 -0.56 -15.34 12.69
N SER A 103 -1.75 -15.31 13.30
CA SER A 103 -3.03 -15.48 12.60
C SER A 103 -3.27 -14.33 11.62
N ALA A 104 -3.08 -13.07 12.05
CA ALA A 104 -3.21 -11.90 11.19
C ALA A 104 -2.27 -11.98 9.98
N ALA A 105 -0.98 -12.30 10.19
CA ALA A 105 -0.03 -12.48 9.10
C ALA A 105 -0.42 -13.63 8.15
N ARG A 106 -0.93 -14.74 8.70
CA ARG A 106 -1.39 -15.87 7.87
C ARG A 106 -2.55 -15.45 6.97
N TRP A 107 -3.56 -14.78 7.51
CA TRP A 107 -4.72 -14.33 6.75
C TRP A 107 -4.35 -13.27 5.72
N THR A 108 -3.57 -12.25 6.08
CA THR A 108 -3.08 -11.22 5.14
C THR A 108 -2.22 -11.83 4.02
N ALA A 109 -1.41 -12.85 4.33
CA ALA A 109 -0.63 -13.55 3.32
C ALA A 109 -1.53 -14.31 2.34
N ILE A 110 -2.54 -15.04 2.85
CA ILE A 110 -3.48 -15.81 2.04
C ILE A 110 -4.34 -14.88 1.18
N THR A 111 -4.93 -13.84 1.75
CA THR A 111 -5.84 -12.95 1.02
C THR A 111 -5.13 -12.19 -0.08
N GLY A 112 -3.95 -11.62 0.18
CA GLY A 112 -3.18 -10.93 -0.86
C GLY A 112 -2.67 -11.90 -1.94
N ALA A 113 -2.16 -13.09 -1.58
CA ALA A 113 -1.76 -14.08 -2.58
C ALA A 113 -2.94 -14.57 -3.43
N ALA A 114 -4.11 -14.77 -2.82
CA ALA A 114 -5.33 -15.13 -3.53
C ALA A 114 -5.75 -14.01 -4.50
N LEU A 115 -5.72 -12.75 -4.06
CA LEU A 115 -6.04 -11.58 -4.89
C LEU A 115 -5.18 -11.52 -6.15
N PHE A 116 -3.87 -11.80 -6.06
CA PHE A 116 -3.01 -11.92 -7.25
C PHE A 116 -3.55 -12.97 -8.23
N LEU A 117 -3.88 -14.17 -7.75
CA LEU A 117 -4.27 -15.29 -8.61
C LEU A 117 -5.68 -15.12 -9.21
N ILE A 118 -6.63 -14.56 -8.46
CA ILE A 118 -8.04 -14.47 -8.87
C ILE A 118 -8.37 -13.18 -9.63
N ALA A 119 -7.47 -12.22 -9.72
CA ALA A 119 -7.75 -10.92 -10.33
C ALA A 119 -8.34 -10.99 -11.76
N PRO A 120 -7.85 -11.85 -12.68
CA PRO A 120 -8.46 -11.97 -14.01
C PRO A 120 -9.89 -12.53 -13.95
N VAL A 121 -10.15 -13.46 -13.03
CA VAL A 121 -11.49 -14.03 -12.82
C VAL A 121 -12.45 -12.95 -12.34
N VAL A 122 -12.01 -12.08 -11.41
CA VAL A 122 -12.80 -10.93 -10.95
C VAL A 122 -13.11 -9.97 -12.09
N ALA A 123 -12.12 -9.66 -12.94
CA ALA A 123 -12.31 -8.79 -14.11
C ALA A 123 -13.29 -9.39 -15.14
N LEU A 124 -13.18 -10.70 -15.41
CA LEU A 124 -14.10 -11.43 -16.28
C LEU A 124 -15.53 -11.45 -15.74
N ILE A 125 -15.71 -11.74 -14.44
CA ILE A 125 -17.04 -11.72 -13.81
C ILE A 125 -17.64 -10.33 -13.87
N ALA A 126 -16.85 -9.29 -13.57
CA ALA A 126 -17.32 -7.91 -13.65
C ALA A 126 -17.77 -7.56 -15.08
N TYR A 127 -16.97 -7.90 -16.09
CA TYR A 127 -17.30 -7.66 -17.49
C TYR A 127 -18.55 -8.43 -17.95
N ALA A 128 -18.73 -9.68 -17.50
CA ALA A 128 -19.89 -10.49 -17.85
C ALA A 128 -21.19 -10.03 -17.19
N THR A 129 -21.12 -9.39 -16.01
CA THR A 129 -22.29 -9.04 -15.20
C THR A 129 -22.67 -7.56 -15.28
N ILE A 130 -21.72 -6.68 -15.62
CA ILE A 130 -21.90 -5.23 -15.59
C ILE A 130 -21.73 -4.67 -17.01
N LYS A 131 -22.75 -3.96 -17.49
CA LYS A 131 -22.71 -3.29 -18.79
C LYS A 131 -21.65 -2.20 -18.80
N MET A 132 -20.66 -2.34 -19.67
CA MET A 132 -19.61 -1.35 -19.83
C MET A 132 -20.16 -0.04 -20.39
N THR A 133 -20.00 1.04 -19.63
CA THR A 133 -20.31 2.41 -20.06
C THR A 133 -19.15 3.34 -19.72
N PRO A 134 -18.92 4.44 -20.48
CA PRO A 134 -17.83 5.38 -20.18
C PRO A 134 -17.91 6.01 -18.77
N ALA A 135 -19.09 6.05 -18.16
CA ALA A 135 -19.31 6.59 -16.82
C ALA A 135 -19.18 5.53 -15.70
N SER A 136 -18.82 4.28 -16.02
CA SER A 136 -18.74 3.21 -15.03
C SER A 136 -17.60 3.47 -14.04
N PRO A 137 -17.84 3.42 -12.71
CA PRO A 137 -16.79 3.67 -11.71
C PRO A 137 -15.68 2.60 -11.72
N ILE A 138 -15.99 1.43 -12.26
CA ILE A 138 -15.07 0.29 -12.42
C ILE A 138 -14.64 0.09 -13.88
N LEU A 139 -14.73 1.14 -14.72
CA LEU A 139 -14.46 1.05 -16.15
C LEU A 139 -13.13 0.35 -16.47
N SER A 140 -12.08 0.62 -15.69
CA SER A 140 -10.78 -0.03 -15.87
C SER A 140 -10.83 -1.55 -15.71
N THR A 141 -11.57 -2.02 -14.71
CA THR A 141 -11.78 -3.47 -14.49
C THR A 141 -12.58 -4.09 -15.64
N LEU A 142 -13.58 -3.38 -16.16
CA LEU A 142 -14.37 -3.84 -17.32
C LEU A 142 -13.53 -3.89 -18.60
N VAL A 143 -12.65 -2.91 -18.82
CA VAL A 143 -11.70 -2.88 -19.94
C VAL A 143 -10.74 -4.07 -19.86
N TRP A 144 -10.25 -4.41 -18.66
CA TRP A 144 -9.43 -5.60 -18.48
C TRP A 144 -10.20 -6.89 -18.77
N GLY A 145 -11.44 -7.01 -18.31
CA GLY A 145 -12.30 -8.15 -18.63
C GLY A 145 -12.56 -8.28 -20.14
N ALA A 146 -12.81 -7.16 -20.84
CA ALA A 146 -12.97 -7.14 -22.29
C ALA A 146 -11.70 -7.62 -23.02
N TYR A 147 -10.53 -7.17 -22.56
CA TYR A 147 -9.23 -7.61 -23.06
C TYR A 147 -9.02 -9.12 -22.87
N LEU A 148 -9.34 -9.66 -21.69
CA LEU A 148 -9.23 -11.09 -21.40
C LEU A 148 -10.12 -11.94 -22.32
N VAL A 149 -11.33 -11.45 -22.64
CA VAL A 149 -12.24 -12.13 -23.59
C VAL A 149 -11.70 -12.09 -25.01
N HIS A 150 -11.10 -10.96 -25.42
CA HIS A 150 -10.58 -10.78 -26.78
C HIS A 150 -9.30 -11.59 -27.04
N ASP A 151 -8.32 -11.53 -26.14
CA ASP A 151 -6.99 -12.16 -26.32
C ASP A 151 -6.94 -13.61 -25.83
N GLY A 152 -7.91 -14.02 -25.01
CA GLY A 152 -8.04 -15.38 -24.51
C GLY A 152 -6.80 -15.86 -23.75
N VAL A 153 -6.22 -16.99 -24.17
CA VAL A 153 -5.04 -17.57 -23.51
C VAL A 153 -3.79 -16.72 -23.61
N HIS A 154 -3.67 -15.87 -24.64
CA HIS A 154 -2.51 -14.98 -24.80
C HIS A 154 -2.45 -13.91 -23.71
N ALA A 155 -3.60 -13.53 -23.15
CA ALA A 155 -3.67 -12.60 -22.03
C ALA A 155 -3.06 -13.15 -20.73
N LEU A 156 -2.78 -14.46 -20.65
CA LEU A 156 -2.11 -15.10 -19.52
C LEU A 156 -0.59 -15.20 -19.70
N VAL A 157 -0.09 -14.86 -20.90
CA VAL A 157 1.34 -14.79 -21.21
C VAL A 157 1.82 -13.37 -20.97
N GLY A 158 3.01 -13.23 -20.37
CA GLY A 158 3.59 -11.92 -20.08
C GLY A 158 4.06 -11.22 -21.35
N HIS A 159 3.79 -9.92 -21.45
CA HIS A 159 4.16 -9.07 -22.58
C HIS A 159 5.50 -8.34 -22.40
N GLY A 160 6.15 -8.51 -21.25
CA GLY A 160 7.40 -7.83 -20.88
C GLY A 160 7.17 -6.58 -20.03
N PHE A 161 8.26 -6.11 -19.42
CA PHE A 161 8.23 -4.94 -18.52
C PHE A 161 7.80 -3.67 -19.26
N ASP A 162 6.98 -2.85 -18.59
CA ASP A 162 6.48 -1.56 -19.09
C ASP A 162 5.56 -1.67 -20.32
N ALA A 163 5.16 -2.90 -20.69
CA ALA A 163 4.31 -3.16 -21.85
C ALA A 163 2.92 -2.54 -21.70
N ALA A 164 2.36 -2.48 -20.49
CA ALA A 164 1.05 -1.88 -20.25
C ALA A 164 1.05 -0.39 -20.58
N ARG A 165 2.05 0.35 -20.07
CA ARG A 165 2.19 1.79 -20.27
C ARG A 165 2.47 2.11 -21.74
N LEU A 166 3.39 1.38 -22.37
CA LEU A 166 3.71 1.54 -23.78
C LEU A 166 2.52 1.16 -24.68
N GLY A 167 1.78 0.11 -24.32
CA GLY A 167 0.56 -0.28 -25.03
C GLY A 167 -0.49 0.83 -25.06
N VAL A 168 -0.69 1.53 -23.95
CA VAL A 168 -1.59 2.70 -23.91
C VAL A 168 -1.03 3.86 -24.74
N ALA A 169 0.27 4.15 -24.62
CA ALA A 169 0.92 5.24 -25.36
C ALA A 169 0.88 5.04 -26.88
N MET A 170 0.99 3.80 -27.35
CA MET A 170 0.98 3.43 -28.77
C MET A 170 -0.43 3.16 -29.31
N GLY A 171 -1.47 3.30 -28.47
CA GLY A 171 -2.88 3.10 -28.87
C GLY A 171 -3.30 1.62 -29.00
N TYR A 172 -2.46 0.67 -28.57
CA TYR A 172 -2.83 -0.75 -28.49
C TYR A 172 -3.83 -1.02 -27.37
N LEU A 173 -3.65 -0.36 -26.22
CA LEU A 173 -4.53 -0.46 -25.05
C LEU A 173 -5.35 0.82 -24.87
N PRO A 174 -6.63 0.74 -24.45
CA PRO A 174 -7.45 1.92 -24.17
C PRO A 174 -6.87 2.79 -23.05
N PRO A 175 -7.14 4.12 -23.03
CA PRO A 175 -6.70 5.00 -21.94
C PRO A 175 -7.20 4.60 -20.55
N ALA A 176 -8.35 3.92 -20.48
CA ALA A 176 -8.95 3.43 -19.25
C ALA A 176 -8.35 2.11 -18.74
N THR A 177 -7.28 1.60 -19.37
CA THR A 177 -6.57 0.39 -18.89
C THR A 177 -6.15 0.55 -17.43
N PRO A 178 -6.34 -0.48 -16.57
CA PRO A 178 -5.92 -0.40 -15.19
C PRO A 178 -4.43 -0.09 -15.04
N ARG A 179 -4.11 0.75 -14.06
CA ARG A 179 -2.73 1.04 -13.64
C ARG A 179 -2.54 0.53 -12.22
N SER A 180 -2.74 -0.76 -12.04
CA SER A 180 -2.65 -1.40 -10.73
C SER A 180 -1.67 -2.56 -10.77
N LEU A 181 -1.04 -2.83 -9.63
CA LEU A 181 -0.11 -3.93 -9.45
C LEU A 181 -0.72 -5.28 -9.90
N LEU A 182 -2.00 -5.51 -9.62
CA LEU A 182 -2.67 -6.76 -10.02
C LEU A 182 -2.72 -6.90 -11.53
N PHE A 183 -3.15 -5.86 -12.24
CA PHE A 183 -3.22 -5.87 -13.70
C PHE A 183 -1.83 -5.96 -14.32
N GLU A 184 -0.91 -5.08 -13.92
CA GLU A 184 0.44 -4.99 -14.50
C GLU A 184 1.22 -6.29 -14.29
N THR A 185 1.10 -6.93 -13.12
CA THR A 185 1.78 -8.22 -12.89
C THR A 185 1.29 -9.30 -13.86
N TRP A 186 -0.03 -9.37 -14.11
CA TRP A 186 -0.58 -10.30 -15.10
C TRP A 186 -0.18 -9.94 -16.53
N PHE A 187 -0.36 -8.68 -16.91
CA PHE A 187 -0.13 -8.22 -18.28
C PHE A 187 1.36 -8.32 -18.66
N GLU A 188 2.26 -7.88 -17.79
CA GLU A 188 3.68 -7.79 -18.08
C GLU A 188 4.42 -9.11 -17.85
N LEU A 189 4.09 -9.82 -16.76
CA LEU A 189 4.84 -11.02 -16.34
C LEU A 189 4.09 -12.34 -16.55
N GLY A 190 2.80 -12.28 -16.87
CA GLY A 190 1.96 -13.46 -17.09
C GLY A 190 1.78 -14.33 -15.85
N PHE A 191 1.26 -15.54 -16.07
CA PHE A 191 0.95 -16.49 -14.99
C PHE A 191 2.14 -16.79 -14.09
N VAL A 192 3.34 -17.00 -14.67
CA VAL A 192 4.55 -17.31 -13.90
C VAL A 192 4.93 -16.17 -12.97
N GLY A 193 4.89 -14.93 -13.47
CA GLY A 193 5.18 -13.74 -12.67
C GLY A 193 4.18 -13.53 -11.54
N VAL A 194 2.89 -13.77 -11.80
CA VAL A 194 1.84 -13.65 -10.78
C VAL A 194 2.01 -14.69 -9.68
N VAL A 195 2.31 -15.94 -10.03
CA VAL A 195 2.60 -16.98 -9.04
C VAL A 195 3.82 -16.59 -8.20
N ALA A 196 4.88 -16.09 -8.83
CA ALA A 196 6.06 -15.61 -8.12
C ALA A 196 5.74 -14.42 -7.19
N ALA A 197 4.96 -13.45 -7.64
CA ALA A 197 4.53 -12.29 -6.86
C ALA A 197 3.65 -12.71 -5.67
N ALA A 198 2.72 -13.64 -5.87
CA ALA A 198 1.87 -14.18 -4.82
C ALA A 198 2.69 -14.92 -3.74
N LEU A 199 3.67 -15.73 -4.16
CA LEU A 199 4.59 -16.40 -3.23
C LEU A 199 5.47 -15.39 -2.48
N LEU A 200 6.04 -14.41 -3.18
CA LEU A 200 6.86 -13.36 -2.57
C LEU A 200 6.07 -12.58 -1.53
N TRP A 201 4.85 -12.14 -1.87
CA TRP A 201 3.93 -11.48 -0.94
C TRP A 201 3.71 -12.34 0.31
N ALA A 202 3.34 -13.61 0.12
CA ALA A 202 3.08 -14.51 1.23
C ALA A 202 4.31 -14.68 2.14
N GLN A 203 5.52 -14.77 1.56
CA GLN A 203 6.76 -14.87 2.32
C GLN A 203 7.08 -13.58 3.09
N VAL A 204 6.93 -12.42 2.46
CA VAL A 204 7.17 -11.11 3.08
C VAL A 204 6.23 -10.90 4.27
N VAL A 205 4.93 -11.13 4.09
CA VAL A 205 3.92 -10.97 5.17
C VAL A 205 4.15 -11.97 6.30
N ARG A 206 4.44 -13.24 6.00
CA ARG A 206 4.76 -14.24 7.04
C ARG A 206 6.01 -13.87 7.83
N ARG A 207 7.05 -13.32 7.17
CA ARG A 207 8.26 -12.83 7.84
C ARG A 207 7.95 -11.62 8.74
N ALA A 208 7.13 -10.69 8.27
CA ALA A 208 6.68 -9.54 9.08
C ALA A 208 5.90 -9.99 10.34
N GLY A 209 5.04 -11.02 10.22
CA GLY A 209 4.33 -11.60 11.38
C GLY A 209 5.24 -12.27 12.42
N ARG A 210 6.43 -12.72 12.02
CA ARG A 210 7.44 -13.31 12.91
C ARG A 210 8.33 -12.26 13.58
N SER A 211 8.21 -10.98 13.22
CA SER A 211 8.94 -9.90 13.88
C SER A 211 8.52 -9.73 15.36
N GLY A 212 9.25 -8.91 16.12
CA GLY A 212 8.96 -8.63 17.54
C GLY A 212 7.50 -8.21 17.76
N SER A 213 6.90 -8.62 18.89
CA SER A 213 5.48 -8.41 19.21
C SER A 213 5.05 -6.94 19.12
N THR A 214 5.92 -6.02 19.52
CA THR A 214 5.67 -4.57 19.44
C THR A 214 5.62 -4.06 18.00
N LEU A 215 6.41 -4.63 17.08
CA LEU A 215 6.59 -4.09 15.74
C LEU A 215 5.74 -4.78 14.67
N ALA A 216 5.47 -6.08 14.84
CA ALA A 216 4.74 -6.88 13.85
C ALA A 216 3.38 -6.26 13.44
N PRO A 217 2.56 -5.71 14.36
CA PRO A 217 1.30 -5.07 13.97
C PRO A 217 1.49 -3.89 13.01
N PHE A 218 2.49 -3.03 13.24
CA PHE A 218 2.78 -1.89 12.36
C PHE A 218 3.31 -2.32 11.00
N LEU A 219 4.18 -3.35 10.96
CA LEU A 219 4.67 -3.90 9.69
C LEU A 219 3.54 -4.48 8.85
N LEU A 220 2.68 -5.29 9.46
CA LEU A 220 1.55 -5.93 8.77
C LEU A 220 0.56 -4.89 8.25
N ALA A 221 0.28 -3.85 9.04
CA ALA A 221 -0.59 -2.74 8.63
C ALA A 221 -0.01 -1.91 7.48
N GLY A 222 1.30 -1.61 7.54
CA GLY A 222 2.02 -0.92 6.48
C GLY A 222 2.04 -1.72 5.17
N LEU A 223 2.32 -3.03 5.26
CA LEU A 223 2.26 -3.94 4.11
C LEU A 223 0.85 -4.01 3.53
N ALA A 224 -0.18 -4.15 4.37
CA ALA A 224 -1.57 -4.19 3.91
C ALA A 224 -1.96 -2.89 3.19
N SER A 225 -1.61 -1.73 3.76
CA SER A 225 -1.90 -0.43 3.15
C SER A 225 -1.18 -0.28 1.80
N ALA A 226 0.13 -0.56 1.77
CA ALA A 226 0.94 -0.57 0.54
C ALA A 226 0.31 -1.45 -0.55
N TYR A 227 -0.14 -2.64 -0.15
CA TYR A 227 -0.76 -3.60 -1.05
C TYR A 227 -2.10 -3.11 -1.59
N ILE A 228 -2.99 -2.59 -0.75
CA ILE A 228 -4.30 -2.08 -1.20
C ILE A 228 -4.12 -0.91 -2.18
N MET A 229 -3.25 0.04 -1.87
CA MET A 229 -2.97 1.17 -2.78
C MET A 229 -2.42 0.67 -4.12
N SER A 230 -1.48 -0.28 -4.08
CA SER A 230 -0.87 -0.81 -5.30
C SER A 230 -1.84 -1.67 -6.11
N ALA A 231 -2.61 -2.53 -5.45
CA ALA A 231 -3.51 -3.48 -6.07
C ALA A 231 -4.70 -2.82 -6.79
N PHE A 232 -5.10 -1.62 -6.36
CA PHE A 232 -6.32 -0.97 -6.86
C PHE A 232 -6.13 0.42 -7.48
N GLY A 233 -4.92 1.00 -7.47
CA GLY A 233 -4.74 2.31 -8.11
C GLY A 233 -3.32 2.78 -8.39
N LEU A 234 -2.29 2.11 -7.84
CA LEU A 234 -0.90 2.46 -8.09
C LEU A 234 -0.13 1.28 -8.70
N GLY A 235 0.18 1.39 -9.99
CA GLY A 235 1.08 0.47 -10.67
C GLY A 235 2.52 0.54 -10.15
N VAL A 236 3.38 -0.28 -10.72
CA VAL A 236 4.83 -0.29 -10.43
C VAL A 236 5.57 0.75 -11.28
N ALA A 237 4.96 1.21 -12.38
CA ALA A 237 5.56 2.18 -13.30
C ALA A 237 5.96 3.54 -12.66
N PRO A 238 5.20 4.13 -11.72
CA PRO A 238 5.55 5.46 -11.20
C PRO A 238 6.75 5.40 -10.22
N VAL A 239 7.88 5.99 -10.63
CA VAL A 239 9.13 6.05 -9.84
C VAL A 239 8.90 6.61 -8.43
N TRP A 240 8.01 7.59 -8.29
CA TRP A 240 7.69 8.21 -7.00
C TRP A 240 7.08 7.21 -6.00
N TRP A 241 6.24 6.29 -6.48
CA TRP A 241 5.60 5.28 -5.63
C TRP A 241 6.62 4.24 -5.16
N VAL A 242 7.46 3.74 -6.07
CA VAL A 242 8.55 2.80 -5.74
C VAL A 242 9.52 3.43 -4.74
N THR A 243 9.83 4.72 -4.89
CA THR A 243 10.68 5.45 -3.94
C THR A 243 10.02 5.55 -2.56
N LEU A 244 8.72 5.79 -2.49
CA LEU A 244 7.98 5.80 -1.21
C LEU A 244 7.96 4.43 -0.53
N LEU A 245 7.77 3.35 -1.29
CA LEU A 245 7.87 1.98 -0.77
C LEU A 245 9.26 1.69 -0.20
N ALA A 246 10.32 2.11 -0.90
CA ALA A 246 11.69 1.98 -0.42
C ALA A 246 11.93 2.80 0.87
N LEU A 247 11.44 4.05 0.93
CA LEU A 247 11.52 4.89 2.13
C LEU A 247 10.76 4.29 3.31
N ALA A 248 9.57 3.72 3.07
CA ALA A 248 8.81 3.02 4.10
C ALA A 248 9.55 1.77 4.61
N GLY A 249 10.13 0.99 3.70
CA GLY A 249 10.99 -0.14 4.06
C GLY A 249 12.20 0.28 4.91
N LEU A 250 12.89 1.35 4.51
CA LEU A 250 14.01 1.91 5.25
C LEU A 250 13.56 2.40 6.64
N ALA A 251 12.42 3.08 6.72
CA ALA A 251 11.86 3.54 7.98
C ALA A 251 11.59 2.39 8.95
N PHE A 252 10.99 1.30 8.47
CA PHE A 252 10.78 0.09 9.26
C PHE A 252 12.10 -0.61 9.64
N ALA A 253 13.07 -0.66 8.73
CA ALA A 253 14.40 -1.20 9.03
C ALA A 253 15.09 -0.40 10.15
N LEU A 254 15.02 0.94 10.10
CA LEU A 254 15.56 1.81 11.16
C LEU A 254 14.86 1.58 12.50
N LEU A 255 13.55 1.32 12.48
CA LEU A 255 12.80 0.96 13.68
C LEU A 255 13.23 -0.37 14.26
N GLN A 256 13.42 -1.40 13.43
CA GLN A 256 13.92 -2.72 13.87
C GLN A 256 15.28 -2.59 14.58
N HIS A 257 16.23 -1.89 13.95
CA HIS A 257 17.57 -1.72 14.53
C HIS A 257 17.58 -0.78 15.75
N GLY A 258 16.65 0.17 15.84
CA GLY A 258 16.53 1.09 16.97
C GLY A 258 16.11 0.43 18.28
N HIS A 259 15.34 -0.66 18.23
CA HIS A 259 14.90 -1.38 19.43
C HIS A 259 16.06 -2.04 20.19
N GLY A 260 17.03 -2.60 19.49
CA GLY A 260 18.13 -3.36 20.10
C GLY A 260 19.07 -2.53 20.98
N ARG A 261 19.06 -1.20 20.85
CA ARG A 261 19.93 -0.30 21.66
C ARG A 261 19.23 0.24 22.92
N ALA A 262 17.92 0.07 23.06
CA ALA A 262 17.16 0.61 24.20
C ALA A 262 17.11 -0.37 25.40
N GLN A 263 17.33 -1.66 25.18
CA GLN A 263 17.55 -2.63 26.24
C GLN A 263 19.04 -2.62 26.61
N ARG A 264 19.45 -1.70 27.49
CA ARG A 264 20.70 -1.90 28.24
C ARG A 264 20.54 -3.17 29.08
N PRO A 265 21.53 -4.08 29.11
CA PRO A 265 21.54 -5.18 30.07
C PRO A 265 21.30 -4.62 31.48
N GLY A 266 20.34 -5.19 32.20
CA GLY A 266 20.16 -4.85 33.60
C GLY A 266 21.41 -5.28 34.36
N VAL A 267 21.74 -4.59 35.46
CA VAL A 267 22.84 -5.01 36.35
C VAL A 267 22.63 -6.46 36.86
N SER A 268 21.39 -6.95 36.81
CA SER A 268 21.00 -8.35 37.08
C SER A 268 21.48 -9.39 36.07
N ASP A 269 21.88 -8.99 34.85
CA ASP A 269 22.38 -9.90 33.80
C ASP A 269 23.92 -10.02 33.81
N LEU A 270 24.60 -9.32 34.73
CA LEU A 270 26.01 -9.53 34.96
C LEU A 270 26.19 -10.77 35.84
N PRO A 271 27.09 -11.71 35.47
CA PRO A 271 27.47 -12.77 36.40
C PRO A 271 27.92 -12.12 37.72
N PRO A 272 27.53 -12.65 38.89
CA PRO A 272 27.99 -12.12 40.17
C PRO A 272 29.51 -12.10 40.13
N GLY A 273 30.09 -10.90 40.21
CA GLY A 273 31.53 -10.71 40.14
C GLY A 273 32.20 -11.48 41.27
N GLU A 274 33.21 -12.26 40.91
CA GLU A 274 34.27 -12.69 41.83
C GLU A 274 35.11 -11.49 42.29
#